data_AF-A0A3P8W3S9-F1
#
_entry.id   AF-A0A3P8W3S9-F1
#
_cell.length_a   1.000
_cell.length_b   1.000
_cell.length_c   1.000
_cell.angle_alpha   90.00
_cell.angle_beta   90.00
_cell.angle_gamma   90.00
#
_symmetry.space_group_name_H-M   'P 1'
#
loop_
_entity.id
_entity.type
_entity.pdbx_description
1 polymer ?
#
loop_
_entity_poly.entity_id
_entity_poly.type
_entity_poly.pdbx_seq_one_letter_code
_entity_poly.pdbx_strand_id
1 'polypeptide(L)'
;MPRQWTRKTDRGLPVLKESDEVTKKGKSVRSVAKVHGICHVTLSRYCKSLQTLRDQGSNNVFSEVQQDVLADYLTQAADLYYGLTPREIRHFAYQLAVIYNIKHPQTWDEKQMTGPDWFTFFMKRNPSLSMRSSEATSLTRATSFNCYNLPQHVLQPSPVVG
;
A
#
# COMPACT_ATOMS: atom_id res chain seq x y z
N MET A 1 15.08 1.35 1.63
CA MET A 1 14.32 0.39 0.81
C MET A 1 13.10 -0.10 1.59
N PRO A 2 12.00 -0.50 0.92
CA PRO A 2 10.79 -1.03 1.59
C PRO A 2 11.17 -2.21 2.49
N ARG A 3 10.54 -2.31 3.66
CA ARG A 3 10.81 -3.44 4.56
C ARG A 3 10.31 -4.73 3.92
N GLN A 4 11.24 -5.59 3.50
CA GLN A 4 10.93 -6.94 3.04
C GLN A 4 11.05 -7.89 4.23
N TRP A 5 9.91 -8.27 4.79
CA TRP A 5 9.87 -9.30 5.83
C TRP A 5 9.74 -10.67 5.20
N THR A 6 10.72 -11.54 5.46
CA THR A 6 10.70 -12.95 5.08
C THR A 6 10.47 -13.81 6.32
N ARG A 7 9.55 -14.78 6.24
CA ARG A 7 9.34 -15.76 7.32
C ARG A 7 10.60 -16.59 7.50
N LYS A 8 10.97 -16.84 8.76
CA LYS A 8 12.07 -17.75 9.12
C LYS A 8 11.61 -19.18 9.40
N THR A 9 10.30 -19.42 9.52
CA THR A 9 9.74 -20.73 9.89
C THR A 9 8.56 -21.12 9.03
N ASP A 10 8.46 -22.43 8.76
CA ASP A 10 7.38 -23.02 7.96
C ASP A 10 6.11 -23.32 8.77
N ARG A 11 6.13 -23.03 10.08
CA ARG A 11 5.01 -23.27 10.98
C ARG A 11 3.77 -22.48 10.50
N GLY A 12 2.72 -23.22 10.16
CA GLY A 12 1.43 -22.67 9.72
C GLY A 12 1.36 -22.26 8.24
N LEU A 13 2.46 -22.33 7.47
CA LEU A 13 2.44 -22.12 6.01
C LEU A 13 1.47 -23.04 5.24
N PRO A 14 1.41 -24.36 5.50
CA PRO A 14 0.47 -25.22 4.78
C PRO A 14 -0.98 -24.79 5.03
N VAL A 15 -1.33 -24.46 6.28
CA VAL A 15 -2.70 -24.01 6.63
C VAL A 15 -3.06 -22.70 5.94
N LEU A 16 -2.11 -21.78 5.75
CA LEU A 16 -2.31 -20.52 5.02
C LEU A 16 -2.62 -20.76 3.54
N LYS A 17 -1.86 -21.64 2.88
CA LYS A 17 -2.10 -22.02 1.47
C LYS A 17 -3.49 -22.64 1.30
N GLU A 18 -3.88 -23.53 2.21
CA GLU A 18 -5.20 -24.17 2.15
C GLU A 18 -6.36 -23.21 2.46
N SER A 19 -6.17 -22.26 3.37
CA SER A 19 -7.18 -21.23 3.63
C SER A 19 -7.38 -20.28 2.43
N ASP A 20 -6.33 -20.04 1.66
CA ASP A 20 -6.40 -19.32 0.39
C ASP A 20 -7.20 -20.12 -0.66
N GLU A 21 -7.08 -21.44 -0.71
CA GLU A 21 -7.90 -22.27 -1.60
C GLU A 21 -9.39 -22.18 -1.28
N VAL A 22 -9.75 -22.21 0.00
CA VAL A 22 -11.15 -22.07 0.44
C VAL A 22 -11.71 -20.71 0.05
N THR A 23 -10.97 -19.64 0.33
CA THR A 23 -11.45 -18.25 0.17
C THR A 23 -11.38 -17.76 -1.28
N LYS A 24 -10.36 -18.13 -2.05
CA LYS A 24 -10.18 -17.70 -3.46
C LYS A 24 -10.86 -18.63 -4.45
N LYS A 25 -10.86 -19.95 -4.20
CA LYS A 25 -11.45 -20.95 -5.10
C LYS A 25 -12.86 -21.40 -4.69
N GLY A 26 -13.42 -20.84 -3.60
CA GLY A 26 -14.80 -21.10 -3.16
C GLY A 26 -15.06 -22.53 -2.66
N LYS A 27 -14.02 -23.28 -2.30
CA LYS A 27 -14.16 -24.68 -1.85
C LYS A 27 -14.71 -24.75 -0.42
N SER A 28 -15.41 -25.83 -0.08
CA SER A 28 -15.89 -26.08 1.29
C SER A 28 -14.72 -26.33 2.26
N VAL A 29 -14.72 -25.63 3.41
CA VAL A 29 -13.73 -25.78 4.49
C VAL A 29 -13.56 -27.24 4.90
N ARG A 30 -14.66 -28.00 5.03
CA ARG A 30 -14.60 -29.41 5.45
C ARG A 30 -13.97 -30.31 4.40
N SER A 31 -14.20 -30.03 3.12
CA SER A 31 -13.61 -30.78 2.01
C SER A 31 -12.09 -30.58 1.97
N VAL A 32 -11.64 -29.33 2.01
CA VAL A 32 -10.20 -28.99 2.01
C VAL A 32 -9.51 -29.53 3.27
N ALA A 33 -10.13 -29.35 4.44
CA ALA A 33 -9.60 -29.91 5.69
C ALA A 33 -9.37 -31.43 5.62
N LYS A 34 -10.32 -32.18 5.02
CA LYS A 34 -10.22 -33.63 4.85
C LYS A 34 -9.10 -34.03 3.88
N VAL A 35 -9.00 -33.35 2.74
CA VAL A 35 -7.98 -33.64 1.70
C VAL A 35 -6.57 -33.42 2.25
N HIS A 36 -6.37 -32.37 3.05
CA HIS A 36 -5.05 -31.97 3.54
C HIS A 36 -4.75 -32.49 4.95
N GLY A 37 -5.63 -33.30 5.54
CA GLY A 37 -5.44 -33.85 6.88
C GLY A 37 -5.38 -32.80 8.00
N ILE A 38 -6.02 -31.64 7.81
CA ILE A 38 -6.02 -30.52 8.77
C ILE A 38 -7.32 -30.56 9.57
N CYS A 39 -7.28 -30.25 10.87
CA CYS A 39 -8.50 -30.06 11.64
C CYS A 39 -9.32 -28.89 11.07
N HIS A 40 -10.59 -29.12 10.72
CA HIS A 40 -11.46 -28.12 10.11
C HIS A 40 -11.64 -26.85 10.97
N VAL A 41 -11.51 -26.96 12.30
CA VAL A 41 -11.54 -25.82 13.22
C VAL A 41 -10.31 -24.93 13.01
N THR A 42 -9.13 -25.54 12.89
CA THR A 42 -7.89 -24.84 12.58
C THR A 42 -8.03 -24.13 11.23
N LEU A 43 -8.47 -24.83 10.19
CA LEU A 43 -8.63 -24.23 8.86
C LEU A 43 -9.64 -23.07 8.88
N SER A 44 -10.77 -23.24 9.56
CA SER A 44 -11.80 -22.20 9.72
C SER A 44 -11.26 -20.96 10.43
N ARG A 45 -10.47 -21.13 11.50
CA ARG A 45 -9.80 -20.02 12.22
C ARG A 45 -8.91 -19.22 11.28
N TYR A 46 -8.12 -19.88 10.43
CA TYR A 46 -7.26 -19.20 9.46
C TYR A 46 -8.05 -18.50 8.36
N CYS A 47 -9.11 -19.12 7.84
CA CYS A 47 -10.00 -18.49 6.86
C CYS A 47 -10.61 -17.18 7.41
N LYS A 48 -11.08 -17.21 8.67
CA LYS A 48 -11.60 -16.01 9.35
C LYS A 48 -10.51 -14.95 9.53
N SER A 49 -9.30 -15.34 9.95
CA SER A 49 -8.18 -14.40 10.10
C SER A 49 -7.77 -13.75 8.78
N LEU A 50 -7.80 -14.49 7.67
CA LEU A 50 -7.55 -13.92 6.33
C LEU A 50 -8.67 -12.98 5.90
N GLN A 51 -9.92 -13.36 6.17
CA GLN A 51 -11.06 -12.50 5.89
C GLN A 51 -10.96 -11.20 6.68
N THR A 52 -10.62 -11.24 7.98
CA THR A 52 -10.39 -10.02 8.77
C THR A 52 -9.23 -9.18 8.24
N LEU A 53 -8.16 -9.79 7.73
CA LEU A 53 -7.04 -9.05 7.13
C LEU A 53 -7.43 -8.39 5.80
N ARG A 54 -8.35 -9.00 5.04
CA ARG A 54 -8.92 -8.40 3.83
C ARG A 54 -9.89 -7.28 4.17
N ASP A 55 -10.77 -7.51 5.15
CA ASP A 55 -11.82 -6.58 5.59
C ASP A 55 -11.26 -5.39 6.38
N GLN A 56 -10.15 -5.56 7.09
CA GLN A 56 -9.41 -4.46 7.74
C GLN A 56 -8.90 -3.42 6.75
N GLY A 57 -9.08 -3.67 5.44
CA GLY A 57 -8.60 -2.82 4.38
C GLY A 57 -7.09 -2.89 4.37
N SER A 58 -6.51 -3.12 3.20
CA SER A 58 -5.20 -2.51 2.99
C SER A 58 -5.31 -1.05 3.40
N ASN A 59 -4.45 -0.58 4.32
CA ASN A 59 -4.38 0.80 4.85
C ASN A 59 -4.14 1.83 3.72
N ASN A 60 -5.05 1.88 2.77
CA ASN A 60 -5.03 2.65 1.56
C ASN A 60 -5.77 3.92 1.90
N VAL A 61 -4.98 4.92 2.27
CA VAL A 61 -5.51 6.28 2.38
C VAL A 61 -5.99 6.76 1.01
N PHE A 62 -5.36 6.30 -0.07
CA PHE A 62 -5.71 6.66 -1.46
C PHE A 62 -6.49 5.55 -2.16
N SER A 63 -7.49 5.93 -2.97
CA SER A 63 -8.17 5.03 -3.93
C SER A 63 -7.19 4.47 -4.97
N GLU A 64 -7.53 3.36 -5.62
CA GLU A 64 -6.69 2.75 -6.68
C GLU A 64 -6.32 3.76 -7.77
N VAL A 65 -7.32 4.48 -8.29
CA VAL A 65 -7.11 5.54 -9.29
C VAL A 65 -6.18 6.65 -8.79
N GLN A 66 -6.31 7.05 -7.52
CA GLN A 66 -5.44 8.07 -6.92
C GLN A 66 -4.01 7.57 -6.74
N GLN A 67 -3.84 6.28 -6.42
CA GLN A 67 -2.52 5.65 -6.29
C GLN A 67 -1.81 5.57 -7.63
N ASP A 68 -2.54 5.28 -8.72
CA ASP A 68 -1.96 5.20 -10.06
C ASP A 68 -1.48 6.57 -10.54
N VAL A 69 -2.33 7.60 -10.41
CA VAL A 69 -1.93 8.98 -10.75
C VAL A 69 -0.75 9.45 -9.91
N LEU A 70 -0.73 9.11 -8.62
CA LEU A 70 0.39 9.40 -7.75
C LEU A 70 1.66 8.69 -8.22
N ALA A 71 1.56 7.42 -8.58
CA ALA A 71 2.70 6.61 -9.02
C ALA A 71 3.28 7.11 -10.34
N ASP A 72 2.43 7.47 -11.32
CA ASP A 72 2.86 8.01 -12.60
C ASP A 72 3.61 9.32 -12.41
N TYR A 73 3.07 10.23 -11.59
CA TYR A 73 3.72 11.49 -11.28
C TYR A 73 5.06 11.30 -10.57
N LEU A 74 5.10 10.41 -9.56
CA LEU A 74 6.33 10.11 -8.84
C LEU A 74 7.39 9.47 -9.76
N THR A 75 6.98 8.70 -10.76
CA THR A 75 7.87 8.11 -11.77
C THR A 75 8.48 9.21 -12.64
N GLN A 76 7.65 10.09 -13.20
CA GLN A 76 8.10 11.23 -14.00
C GLN A 76 9.03 12.16 -13.20
N ALA A 77 8.68 12.45 -11.95
CA ALA A 77 9.52 13.24 -11.07
C ALA A 77 10.84 12.52 -10.75
N ALA A 78 10.82 11.20 -10.50
CA ALA A 78 12.04 10.44 -10.27
C ALA A 78 12.99 10.49 -11.48
N ASP A 79 12.45 10.41 -12.70
CA ASP A 79 13.24 10.49 -13.95
C ASP A 79 13.87 11.87 -14.14
N LEU A 80 13.12 12.94 -13.85
CA LEU A 80 13.60 14.32 -13.96
C LEU A 80 14.66 14.69 -12.90
N TYR A 81 14.59 14.07 -11.71
CA TYR A 81 15.40 14.46 -10.55
C TYR A 81 16.42 13.43 -10.09
N TYR A 82 16.76 12.47 -10.95
CA TYR A 82 17.73 11.40 -10.64
C TYR A 82 17.36 10.61 -9.36
N GLY A 83 16.06 10.38 -9.17
CA GLY A 83 15.50 9.59 -8.07
C GLY A 83 14.77 10.42 -7.01
N LEU A 84 13.94 9.75 -6.22
CA LEU A 84 13.23 10.32 -5.08
C LEU A 84 13.59 9.57 -3.80
N THR A 85 13.74 10.30 -2.70
CA THR A 85 13.99 9.70 -1.40
C THR A 85 12.68 9.20 -0.78
N PRO A 86 12.75 8.14 0.07
CA PRO A 86 11.58 7.70 0.83
C PRO A 86 10.96 8.80 1.70
N ARG A 87 11.73 9.82 2.10
CA ARG A 87 11.23 10.92 2.93
C ARG A 87 10.38 11.88 2.09
N GLU A 88 10.85 12.25 0.91
CA GLU A 88 10.14 13.12 -0.02
C GLU A 88 8.80 12.50 -0.44
N ILE A 89 8.80 11.23 -0.85
CA ILE A 89 7.57 10.51 -1.24
C ILE A 89 6.56 10.49 -0.08
N ARG A 90 7.04 10.22 1.14
CA ARG A 90 6.16 10.15 2.31
C ARG A 90 5.59 11.51 2.71
N HIS A 91 6.35 12.58 2.55
CA HIS A 91 5.89 13.94 2.84
C HIS A 91 4.90 14.42 1.77
N PHE A 92 5.19 14.17 0.49
CA PHE A 92 4.31 14.50 -0.62
C PHE A 92 2.96 13.83 -0.54
N ALA A 93 2.94 12.53 -0.24
CA ALA A 93 1.70 11.80 -0.02
C ALA A 93 0.88 12.38 1.17
N TYR A 94 1.54 12.86 2.23
CA TYR A 94 0.82 13.53 3.32
C TYR A 94 0.20 14.85 2.84
N GLN A 95 0.99 15.70 2.16
CA GLN A 95 0.49 16.97 1.63
C GLN A 95 -0.72 16.78 0.71
N LEU A 96 -0.70 15.76 -0.15
CA LEU A 96 -1.85 15.44 -0.99
C LEU A 96 -3.06 15.02 -0.19
N ALA A 97 -2.88 14.18 0.85
CA ALA A 97 -3.99 13.78 1.70
C ALA A 97 -4.63 15.00 2.40
N VAL A 98 -3.83 15.98 2.83
CA VAL A 98 -4.33 17.22 3.43
C VAL A 98 -5.03 18.11 2.39
N ILE A 99 -4.40 18.37 1.24
CA ILE A 99 -4.94 19.25 0.19
C ILE A 99 -6.27 18.74 -0.35
N TYR A 100 -6.37 17.42 -0.56
CA TYR A 100 -7.59 16.79 -1.08
C TYR A 100 -8.57 16.35 0.02
N ASN A 101 -8.33 16.73 1.28
CA ASN A 101 -9.16 16.38 2.45
C ASN A 101 -9.48 14.88 2.55
N ILE A 102 -8.50 14.04 2.22
CA ILE A 102 -8.61 12.58 2.28
C ILE A 102 -8.46 12.14 3.74
N LYS A 103 -9.36 11.29 4.22
CA LYS A 103 -9.29 10.75 5.59
C LYS A 103 -7.98 9.96 5.77
N HIS A 104 -7.17 10.38 6.72
CA HIS A 104 -5.89 9.74 7.03
C HIS A 104 -5.71 9.54 8.55
N PRO A 105 -4.80 8.65 8.98
CA PRO A 105 -4.55 8.42 10.40
C PRO A 105 -3.95 9.65 11.09
N GLN A 106 -4.34 9.94 12.33
CA GLN A 106 -3.80 11.06 13.14
C GLN A 106 -2.26 11.03 13.26
N THR A 107 -1.66 9.84 13.25
CA THR A 107 -0.19 9.68 13.25
C THR A 107 0.51 10.35 12.06
N TRP A 108 -0.20 10.61 10.96
CA TRP A 108 0.34 11.35 9.81
C TRP A 108 0.41 12.84 10.11
N ASP A 109 -0.57 13.40 10.81
CA ASP A 109 -0.58 14.82 11.21
C ASP A 109 0.52 15.12 12.22
N GLU A 110 0.69 14.26 13.23
CA GLU A 110 1.74 14.42 14.24
C GLU A 110 3.15 14.47 13.62
N LYS A 111 3.37 13.69 12.55
CA LYS A 111 4.68 13.54 11.90
C LYS A 111 4.81 14.36 10.62
N GLN A 112 3.71 14.97 10.16
CA GLN A 112 3.60 15.66 8.88
C GLN A 112 4.11 14.79 7.70
N MET A 113 3.92 13.47 7.79
CA MET A 113 4.38 12.50 6.80
C MET A 113 3.64 11.18 6.92
N THR A 114 3.53 10.46 5.81
CA THR A 114 2.94 9.13 5.82
C THR A 114 3.80 8.09 6.57
N GLY A 115 3.13 7.08 7.13
CA GLY A 115 3.78 6.03 7.89
C GLY A 115 4.72 5.14 7.04
N PRO A 116 5.73 4.50 7.67
CA PRO A 116 6.64 3.60 6.96
C PRO A 116 5.94 2.36 6.37
N ASP A 117 4.84 1.95 6.98
CA ASP A 117 4.07 0.79 6.50
C ASP A 117 3.28 1.14 5.24
N TRP A 118 2.64 2.33 5.21
CA TRP A 118 2.00 2.85 3.99
C TRP A 118 3.00 2.90 2.83
N PHE A 119 4.19 3.46 3.08
CA PHE A 119 5.24 3.53 2.05
C PHE A 119 5.67 2.14 1.56
N THR A 120 5.80 1.17 2.48
CA THR A 120 6.16 -0.20 2.13
C THR A 120 5.09 -0.86 1.26
N PHE A 121 3.81 -0.65 1.55
CA PHE A 121 2.71 -1.14 0.72
C PHE A 121 2.63 -0.43 -0.62
N PHE A 122 2.80 0.88 -0.66
CA PHE A 122 2.80 1.69 -1.88
C PHE A 122 3.88 1.20 -2.86
N MET A 123 5.12 1.03 -2.39
CA MET A 123 6.23 0.52 -3.21
C MET A 123 6.03 -0.94 -3.66
N LYS A 124 5.32 -1.77 -2.89
CA LYS A 124 5.01 -3.14 -3.29
C LYS A 124 4.00 -3.21 -4.44
N ARG A 125 3.11 -2.23 -4.54
CA ARG A 125 2.10 -2.14 -5.60
C ARG A 125 2.65 -1.53 -6.88
N ASN A 126 3.62 -0.63 -6.72
CA ASN A 126 4.24 0.10 -7.83
C ASN A 126 5.71 -0.31 -7.99
N PRO A 127 6.01 -1.53 -8.49
CA PRO A 127 7.38 -2.00 -8.66
C PRO A 127 8.16 -1.23 -9.74
N SER A 128 7.46 -0.48 -10.62
CA SER A 128 8.05 0.43 -11.61
C SER A 128 8.78 1.63 -10.96
N LEU A 129 8.39 2.01 -9.75
CA LEU A 129 9.06 3.08 -9.00
C LEU A 129 10.40 2.57 -8.46
N SER A 130 11.48 2.90 -9.16
CA SER A 130 12.84 2.58 -8.74
C SER A 130 13.44 3.72 -7.90
N MET A 131 13.84 3.43 -6.67
CA MET A 131 14.57 4.40 -5.83
C MET A 131 16.08 4.25 -6.02
N ARG A 132 16.77 5.35 -6.33
CA ARG A 132 18.24 5.45 -6.31
C ARG A 132 18.74 6.18 -5.06
N SER A 133 19.97 5.91 -4.66
CA SER A 133 20.68 6.67 -3.62
C SER A 133 20.96 8.09 -4.11
N SER A 134 20.69 9.09 -3.25
CA SER A 134 20.81 10.51 -3.60
C SER A 134 22.25 10.93 -3.92
N GLU A 135 22.44 11.63 -5.04
CA GLU A 135 23.58 12.53 -5.27
C GLU A 135 23.18 13.99 -4.94
N ALA A 136 24.17 14.85 -4.70
CA ALA A 136 23.98 16.17 -4.11
C ALA A 136 23.02 17.09 -4.92
N THR A 137 22.21 17.84 -4.19
CA THR A 137 20.99 18.56 -4.58
C THR A 137 21.21 19.79 -5.46
N SER A 138 20.48 19.88 -6.60
CA SER A 138 20.33 21.10 -7.40
C SER A 138 18.96 21.78 -7.17
N LEU A 139 18.91 23.11 -7.30
CA LEU A 139 17.72 23.96 -7.04
C LEU A 139 16.49 23.55 -7.87
N THR A 140 16.71 23.03 -9.07
CA THR A 140 15.70 22.57 -10.03
C THR A 140 14.85 21.40 -9.50
N ARG A 141 15.37 20.66 -8.50
CA ARG A 141 14.68 19.52 -7.87
C ARG A 141 13.60 19.94 -6.87
N ALA A 142 13.74 21.11 -6.24
CA ALA A 142 12.78 21.58 -5.24
C ALA A 142 11.52 22.19 -5.87
N THR A 143 11.63 22.78 -7.06
CA THR A 143 10.53 23.54 -7.69
C THR A 143 9.47 22.66 -8.35
N SER A 144 9.86 21.45 -8.73
CA SER A 144 9.05 20.52 -9.51
C SER A 144 8.26 19.51 -8.69
N PHE A 145 8.76 19.13 -7.51
CA PHE A 145 8.14 18.17 -6.62
C PHE A 145 7.07 18.86 -5.76
N ASN A 146 6.07 19.44 -6.44
CA ASN A 146 5.01 20.21 -5.81
C ASN A 146 3.64 19.54 -5.96
N CYS A 147 2.88 19.47 -4.88
CA CYS A 147 1.56 18.84 -4.81
C CYS A 147 0.51 19.53 -5.70
N TYR A 148 0.73 20.79 -6.07
CA TYR A 148 -0.13 21.54 -6.99
C TYR A 148 -0.02 21.10 -8.45
N ASN A 149 1.02 20.36 -8.84
CA ASN A 149 1.22 19.93 -10.22
C ASN A 149 0.39 18.70 -10.61
N LEU A 150 -0.29 18.05 -9.64
CA LEU A 150 -1.14 16.90 -9.89
C LEU A 150 -2.53 17.30 -10.38
N PRO A 151 -3.09 16.61 -11.40
CA PRO A 151 -4.38 16.96 -11.96
C PRO A 151 -5.49 16.83 -10.91
N GLN A 152 -6.05 17.97 -10.52
CA GLN A 152 -7.06 18.06 -9.45
C GLN A 152 -8.30 17.22 -9.72
N HIS A 153 -8.68 17.03 -10.99
CA HIS A 153 -9.92 16.34 -11.36
C HIS A 153 -9.94 14.84 -11.00
N VAL A 154 -8.78 14.20 -10.83
CA VAL A 154 -8.68 12.76 -10.52
C VAL A 154 -8.57 12.48 -9.02
N LEU A 155 -8.15 13.48 -8.24
CA LEU A 155 -7.80 13.32 -6.83
C LEU A 155 -8.88 13.83 -5.87
N GLN A 156 -9.96 14.45 -6.37
CA GLN A 156 -11.09 14.82 -5.53
C GLN A 156 -11.90 13.57 -5.12
N PRO A 157 -12.29 13.46 -3.84
CA PRO A 157 -13.32 12.50 -3.48
C PRO A 157 -14.60 12.87 -4.23
N SER A 158 -15.17 11.90 -4.95
CA SER A 158 -16.44 12.07 -5.66
C SER A 158 -17.47 12.68 -4.69
N PRO A 159 -18.24 13.71 -5.09
CA PRO A 159 -19.21 14.33 -4.21
C PRO A 159 -20.17 13.24 -3.74
N VAL A 160 -20.21 13.02 -2.42
CA VAL A 160 -21.23 12.20 -1.80
C VAL A 160 -22.56 12.89 -2.12
N VAL A 161 -23.29 12.33 -3.06
CA VAL A 161 -24.70 12.67 -3.27
C VAL A 161 -25.43 12.17 -2.02
N GLY A 162 -25.91 13.10 -1.21
CA GLY A 162 -26.66 12.86 0.03
C GLY A 162 -27.07 14.16 0.68
#